data_AF-A0A830ELT2-F1
#
_entry.id   AF-A0A830ELT2-F1
#
_cell.length_a   1.000
_cell.length_b   1.000
_cell.length_c   1.000
_cell.angle_alpha   90.00
_cell.angle_beta   90.00
_cell.angle_gamma   90.00
#
_symmetry.space_group_name_H-M   'P 1'
#
loop_
_entity.id
_entity.type
_entity.pdbx_description
1 polymer ?
#
loop_
_entity_poly.entity_id
_entity_poly.type
_entity_poly.pdbx_seq_one_letter_code
_entity_poly.pdbx_strand_id
1 'polypeptide(L)'
;MLPKNLDYKSVVRACERSLGRLDTDYLDLYLTHWPNPAISLREILTAMKTLCDRGLVDNAGVSNFSAYQLSCTKYISEVPIAVNQIELHPLYQQPEVREYCRQSDTVVEAAAPLGRTDIFENPTIREIADAHGRSSTEVILRWAIARDTVVLPKSTSPAHIETNLTAWNWDLPEEDLSVINDLNRDEPVYDQAAHGWGRDVYGISE
;
A
#
# COMPACT_ATOMS: atom_id res chain seq x y z
N MET A 1 12.89 -13.94 -0.34
CA MET A 1 13.60 -13.93 0.98
C MET A 1 12.81 -13.07 1.96
N LEU A 2 12.65 -13.50 3.23
CA LEU A 2 12.04 -12.65 4.27
C LEU A 2 12.93 -11.42 4.56
N PRO A 3 12.36 -10.25 4.88
CA PRO A 3 13.12 -9.05 5.20
C PRO A 3 13.96 -9.26 6.47
N LYS A 4 15.27 -8.98 6.39
CA LYS A 4 16.23 -9.30 7.47
C LYS A 4 16.62 -8.10 8.32
N ASN A 5 16.44 -6.88 7.81
CA ASN A 5 16.87 -5.65 8.48
C ASN A 5 15.80 -5.10 9.43
N LEU A 6 15.26 -5.95 10.31
CA LEU A 6 14.13 -5.60 11.18
C LEU A 6 14.48 -5.65 12.67
N ASP A 7 15.69 -6.06 13.06
CA ASP A 7 16.16 -5.84 14.43
C ASP A 7 16.38 -4.35 14.70
N TYR A 8 16.43 -3.97 15.98
CA TYR A 8 16.44 -2.56 16.39
C TYR A 8 17.57 -1.77 15.72
N LYS A 9 18.79 -2.33 15.74
CA LYS A 9 19.98 -1.65 15.20
C LYS A 9 19.90 -1.54 13.68
N SER A 10 19.38 -2.56 13.03
CA SER A 10 19.21 -2.57 11.57
C SER A 10 18.16 -1.57 11.11
N VAL A 11 17.02 -1.43 11.81
CA VAL A 11 15.98 -0.45 11.48
C VAL A 11 16.52 0.98 11.60
N VAL A 12 17.15 1.32 12.73
CA VAL A 12 17.72 2.66 12.94
C VAL A 12 18.78 2.97 11.87
N ARG A 13 19.71 2.04 11.63
CA ARG A 13 20.76 2.21 10.62
C ARG A 13 20.19 2.30 9.21
N ALA A 14 19.12 1.56 8.90
CA ALA A 14 18.48 1.60 7.59
C ALA A 14 17.79 2.95 7.34
N CYS A 15 17.15 3.52 8.36
CA CYS A 15 16.58 4.86 8.30
C CYS A 15 17.67 5.91 8.07
N GLU A 16 18.73 5.92 8.89
CA GLU A 16 19.85 6.88 8.75
C GLU A 16 20.54 6.80 7.38
N ARG A 17 20.71 5.59 6.83
CA ARG A 17 21.21 5.43 5.45
C ARG A 17 20.23 5.94 4.40
N SER A 18 18.92 5.82 4.64
CA SER A 18 17.90 6.30 3.70
C SER A 18 17.90 7.82 3.66
N LEU A 19 17.96 8.48 4.84
CA LEU A 19 18.15 9.93 4.98
C LEU A 19 19.39 10.40 4.21
N GLY A 20 20.54 9.76 4.43
CA GLY A 20 21.78 10.12 3.73
C GLY A 20 21.74 9.88 2.21
N ARG A 21 20.90 8.97 1.71
CA ARG A 21 20.72 8.75 0.26
C ARG A 21 19.74 9.73 -0.37
N LEU A 22 18.75 10.17 0.39
CA LEU A 22 17.73 11.13 -0.03
C LEU A 22 18.18 12.58 0.17
N ASP A 23 19.29 12.79 0.88
CA ASP A 23 19.85 14.12 1.20
C ASP A 23 18.83 14.99 1.94
N THR A 24 18.21 14.41 2.97
CA THR A 24 17.22 15.06 3.85
C THR A 24 17.49 14.70 5.31
N ASP A 25 17.06 15.58 6.22
CA ASP A 25 17.23 15.41 7.67
C ASP A 25 16.12 14.56 8.30
N TYR A 26 14.96 14.44 7.64
CA TYR A 26 13.80 13.70 8.15
C TYR A 26 12.97 13.05 7.02
N LEU A 27 12.10 12.11 7.40
CA LEU A 27 11.08 11.49 6.55
C LEU A 27 9.68 11.77 7.09
N ASP A 28 8.74 12.19 6.24
CA ASP A 28 7.34 12.35 6.64
C ASP A 28 6.70 11.02 7.07
N LEU A 29 7.07 9.92 6.40
CA LEU A 29 6.56 8.58 6.64
C LEU A 29 7.67 7.54 6.48
N TYR A 30 7.80 6.63 7.45
CA TYR A 30 8.69 5.47 7.36
C TYR A 30 7.93 4.17 7.63
N LEU A 31 8.06 3.21 6.73
CA LEU A 31 7.25 1.98 6.73
C LEU A 31 8.09 0.73 7.01
N THR A 32 7.55 -0.14 7.86
CA THR A 32 7.99 -1.54 7.88
C THR A 32 7.48 -2.26 6.63
N HIS A 33 8.36 -2.48 5.66
CA HIS A 33 7.99 -2.96 4.31
C HIS A 33 7.23 -4.29 4.30
N TRP A 34 7.64 -5.27 5.10
CA TRP A 34 6.97 -6.55 5.21
C TRP A 34 7.08 -7.09 6.65
N PRO A 35 6.05 -7.77 7.17
CA PRO A 35 6.16 -8.45 8.45
C PRO A 35 7.13 -9.63 8.33
N ASN A 36 7.90 -9.89 9.39
CA ASN A 36 8.73 -11.09 9.50
C ASN A 36 8.40 -11.83 10.80
N PRO A 37 7.82 -13.04 10.74
CA PRO A 37 7.45 -13.80 11.94
C PRO A 37 8.66 -14.24 12.77
N ALA A 38 9.87 -14.24 12.20
CA ALA A 38 11.10 -14.59 12.90
C ALA A 38 11.73 -13.43 13.68
N ILE A 39 11.22 -12.20 13.54
CA ILE A 39 11.76 -11.02 14.21
C ILE A 39 10.67 -10.41 15.09
N SER A 40 11.04 -10.02 16.31
CA SER A 40 10.10 -9.48 17.28
C SER A 40 9.50 -8.17 16.78
N LEU A 41 8.18 -8.13 16.60
CA LEU A 41 7.47 -6.91 16.22
C LEU A 41 7.69 -5.77 17.23
N ARG A 42 7.82 -6.11 18.53
CA ARG A 42 8.14 -5.12 19.58
C ARG A 42 9.49 -4.44 19.33
N GLU A 43 10.46 -5.18 18.81
CA GLU A 43 11.80 -4.66 18.55
C GLU A 43 11.77 -3.64 17.39
N ILE A 44 11.05 -3.97 16.32
CA ILE A 44 10.79 -3.07 15.19
C ILE A 44 10.14 -1.78 15.70
N LEU A 45 9.07 -1.89 16.48
CA LEU A 45 8.30 -0.75 16.96
C LEU A 45 9.08 0.11 17.97
N THR A 46 9.94 -0.49 18.79
CA THR A 46 10.85 0.26 19.67
C THR A 46 11.84 1.10 18.85
N ALA A 47 12.33 0.56 17.72
CA ALA A 47 13.18 1.33 16.82
C ALA A 47 12.42 2.46 16.12
N MET A 48 11.21 2.18 15.62
CA MET A 48 10.33 3.20 15.02
C MET A 48 10.06 4.35 15.99
N LYS A 49 9.71 4.03 17.25
CA LYS A 49 9.56 5.03 18.31
C LYS A 49 10.83 5.87 18.48
N THR A 50 12.00 5.22 18.56
CA THR A 50 13.27 5.94 18.71
C THR A 50 13.51 6.93 17.55
N LEU A 51 13.16 6.55 16.33
CA LEU A 51 13.32 7.41 15.16
C LEU A 51 12.37 8.62 15.23
N CYS A 52 11.13 8.42 15.66
CA CYS A 52 10.18 9.49 15.90
C CYS A 52 10.62 10.43 17.04
N ASP A 53 11.05 9.88 18.18
CA ASP A 53 11.55 10.66 19.32
C ASP A 53 12.79 11.51 18.96
N ARG A 54 13.58 11.05 17.98
CA ARG A 54 14.75 11.78 17.44
C ARG A 54 14.40 12.80 16.36
N GLY A 55 13.13 12.91 15.94
CA GLY A 55 12.70 13.79 14.86
C GLY A 55 13.21 13.37 13.47
N LEU A 56 13.62 12.12 13.31
CA LEU A 56 14.09 11.59 12.01
C LEU A 56 12.94 11.08 11.14
N VAL A 57 11.81 10.77 11.77
CA VAL A 57 10.61 10.24 11.14
C VAL A 57 9.39 10.87 11.81
N ASP A 58 8.53 11.54 11.05
CA ASP A 58 7.32 12.14 11.61
C ASP A 58 6.22 11.09 11.85
N ASN A 59 5.99 10.21 10.89
CA ASN A 59 4.95 9.17 10.98
C ASN A 59 5.54 7.77 10.80
N ALA A 60 5.16 6.86 11.70
CA ALA A 60 5.45 5.44 11.57
C ALA A 60 4.28 4.72 10.86
N GLY A 61 4.60 3.81 9.96
CA GLY A 61 3.61 2.94 9.33
C GLY A 61 4.14 1.54 9.05
N VAL A 62 3.27 0.74 8.44
CA VAL A 62 3.57 -0.63 8.03
C VAL A 62 3.14 -0.86 6.58
N SER A 63 3.60 -1.95 5.99
CA SER A 63 3.20 -2.36 4.65
C SER A 63 3.03 -3.88 4.59
N ASN A 64 2.00 -4.32 3.87
CA ASN A 64 1.62 -5.72 3.70
C ASN A 64 1.30 -6.43 5.05
N PHE A 65 0.71 -5.70 5.99
CA PHE A 65 0.21 -6.28 7.25
C PHE A 65 -1.25 -6.67 7.09
N SER A 66 -1.59 -7.90 7.50
CA SER A 66 -2.98 -8.33 7.62
C SER A 66 -3.71 -7.59 8.75
N ALA A 67 -5.04 -7.64 8.78
CA ALA A 67 -5.84 -7.04 9.85
C ALA A 67 -5.42 -7.57 11.24
N TYR A 68 -5.13 -8.87 11.35
CA TYR A 68 -4.62 -9.47 12.58
C TYR A 68 -3.25 -8.90 12.97
N GLN A 69 -2.29 -8.85 12.05
CA GLN A 69 -0.95 -8.33 12.33
C GLN A 69 -0.98 -6.84 12.69
N LEU A 70 -1.78 -6.05 11.98
CA LEU A 70 -1.97 -4.63 12.27
C LEU A 70 -2.60 -4.43 13.65
N SER A 71 -3.55 -5.29 14.05
CA SER A 71 -4.15 -5.24 15.39
C SER A 71 -3.13 -5.53 16.50
N CYS A 72 -2.27 -6.54 16.33
CA CYS A 72 -1.19 -6.80 17.26
C CYS A 72 -0.19 -5.64 17.31
N THR A 73 0.12 -5.05 16.15
CA THR A 73 1.03 -3.90 16.01
C THR A 73 0.50 -2.71 16.82
N LYS A 74 -0.75 -2.32 16.57
CA LYS A 74 -1.37 -1.19 17.29
C LYS A 74 -1.51 -1.44 18.79
N TYR A 75 -1.73 -2.69 19.20
CA TYR A 75 -1.82 -3.02 20.63
C TYR A 75 -0.50 -2.83 21.40
N ILE A 76 0.64 -3.08 20.76
CA ILE A 76 1.96 -3.00 21.42
C ILE A 76 2.77 -1.76 21.06
N SER A 77 2.37 -1.00 20.04
CA SER A 77 3.07 0.19 19.58
C SER A 77 2.85 1.35 20.55
N GLU A 78 3.93 2.07 20.83
CA GLU A 78 3.90 3.31 21.63
C GLU A 78 3.77 4.56 20.75
N VAL A 79 3.87 4.40 19.42
CA VAL A 79 3.62 5.44 18.43
C VAL A 79 2.40 5.05 17.57
N PRO A 80 1.57 6.01 17.14
CA PRO A 80 0.49 5.72 16.20
C PRO A 80 1.03 5.07 14.92
N ILE A 81 0.33 4.05 14.43
CA ILE A 81 0.57 3.48 13.11
C ILE A 81 -0.34 4.24 12.14
N ALA A 82 0.25 5.17 11.38
CA ALA A 82 -0.47 6.10 10.53
C ALA A 82 -0.99 5.42 9.24
N VAL A 83 -0.19 4.53 8.67
CA VAL A 83 -0.41 3.95 7.34
C VAL A 83 -0.25 2.42 7.35
N ASN A 84 -1.09 1.74 6.58
CA ASN A 84 -0.84 0.39 6.09
C ASN A 84 -0.84 0.40 4.56
N GLN A 85 0.34 0.29 3.96
CA GLN A 85 0.50 0.24 2.50
C GLN A 85 0.35 -1.21 2.01
N ILE A 86 -0.70 -1.49 1.25
CA ILE A 86 -1.05 -2.85 0.80
C ILE A 86 -1.30 -2.86 -0.71
N GLU A 87 -1.14 -4.02 -1.33
CA GLU A 87 -1.55 -4.21 -2.72
C GLU A 87 -3.07 -4.00 -2.85
N LEU A 88 -3.51 -3.03 -3.67
CA LEU A 88 -4.94 -2.75 -3.81
C LEU A 88 -5.26 -2.26 -5.20
N HIS A 89 -6.09 -3.02 -5.91
CA HIS A 89 -6.63 -2.67 -7.22
C HIS A 89 -8.00 -3.35 -7.40
N PRO A 90 -8.79 -3.05 -8.44
CA PRO A 90 -10.14 -3.62 -8.58
C PRO A 90 -10.24 -5.15 -8.52
N LEU A 91 -9.20 -5.88 -8.95
CA LEU A 91 -9.14 -7.35 -8.87
C LEU A 91 -8.71 -7.89 -7.48
N TYR A 92 -8.13 -7.04 -6.63
CA TYR A 92 -7.64 -7.39 -5.29
C TYR A 92 -7.93 -6.25 -4.30
N GLN A 93 -9.08 -6.33 -3.64
CA GLN A 93 -9.64 -5.17 -2.91
C GLN A 93 -9.46 -5.22 -1.38
N GLN A 94 -9.09 -6.37 -0.83
CA GLN A 94 -8.80 -6.59 0.60
C GLN A 94 -9.81 -5.95 1.58
N PRO A 95 -11.11 -6.30 1.51
CA PRO A 95 -12.16 -5.63 2.28
C PRO A 95 -11.96 -5.73 3.80
N GLU A 96 -11.47 -6.87 4.32
CA GLU A 96 -11.21 -7.05 5.75
C GLU A 96 -10.12 -6.10 6.27
N VAL A 97 -9.00 -6.01 5.56
CA VAL A 97 -7.88 -5.13 5.94
C VAL A 97 -8.31 -3.66 5.87
N ARG A 98 -9.01 -3.27 4.80
CA ARG A 98 -9.52 -1.91 4.65
C ARG A 98 -10.49 -1.51 5.75
N GLU A 99 -11.43 -2.38 6.10
CA GLU A 99 -12.39 -2.10 7.16
C GLU A 99 -11.70 -1.98 8.52
N TYR A 100 -10.73 -2.84 8.82
CA TYR A 100 -9.94 -2.71 10.04
C TYR A 100 -9.13 -1.41 10.06
N CYS A 101 -8.48 -1.03 8.95
CA CYS A 101 -7.76 0.23 8.82
C CYS A 101 -8.69 1.42 9.11
N ARG A 102 -9.88 1.45 8.50
CA ARG A 102 -10.91 2.48 8.73
C ARG A 102 -11.35 2.55 10.19
N GLN A 103 -11.61 1.42 10.84
CA GLN A 103 -12.03 1.37 12.24
C GLN A 103 -10.93 1.79 13.22
N SER A 104 -9.67 1.59 12.85
CA SER A 104 -8.52 1.82 13.72
C SER A 104 -7.84 3.17 13.49
N ASP A 105 -8.37 4.02 12.60
CA ASP A 105 -7.72 5.27 12.18
C ASP A 105 -6.32 4.99 11.59
N THR A 106 -6.28 4.12 10.59
CA THR A 106 -5.09 3.82 9.77
C THR A 106 -5.42 4.14 8.32
N VAL A 107 -4.61 4.96 7.67
CA VAL A 107 -4.76 5.26 6.24
C VAL A 107 -4.31 4.05 5.41
N VAL A 108 -5.07 3.71 4.37
CA VAL A 108 -4.68 2.69 3.39
C VAL A 108 -3.96 3.37 2.23
N GLU A 109 -2.74 2.91 1.94
CA GLU A 109 -2.02 3.24 0.72
C GLU A 109 -2.08 2.06 -0.25
N ALA A 110 -2.64 2.28 -1.43
CA ALA A 110 -2.66 1.31 -2.52
C ALA A 110 -1.30 1.26 -3.20
N ALA A 111 -0.56 0.19 -2.93
CA ALA A 111 0.59 -0.22 -3.72
C ALA A 111 0.11 -0.94 -5.00
N ALA A 112 0.79 -0.65 -6.11
CA ALA A 112 0.41 -1.08 -7.46
C ALA A 112 -1.10 -0.93 -7.79
N PRO A 113 -1.67 0.30 -7.68
CA PRO A 113 -3.10 0.52 -7.91
C PRO A 113 -3.58 0.13 -9.32
N LEU A 114 -2.64 -0.04 -10.25
CA LEU A 114 -2.88 -0.37 -11.66
C LEU A 114 -2.63 -1.85 -11.97
N GLY A 115 -2.47 -2.73 -10.97
CA GLY A 115 -2.40 -4.20 -11.15
C GLY A 115 -1.39 -4.67 -12.20
N ARG A 116 -0.20 -4.04 -12.28
CA ARG A 116 0.83 -4.30 -13.31
C ARG A 116 0.32 -4.32 -14.76
N THR A 117 -0.66 -3.48 -15.09
CA THR A 117 -1.25 -3.24 -16.43
C THR A 117 -2.24 -4.28 -16.94
N ASP A 118 -2.35 -5.46 -16.33
CA ASP A 118 -3.28 -6.52 -16.75
C ASP A 118 -4.75 -6.07 -16.69
N ILE A 119 -5.05 -5.17 -15.76
CA ILE A 119 -6.38 -4.61 -15.56
C ILE A 119 -6.83 -3.66 -16.69
N PHE A 120 -5.91 -3.09 -17.47
CA PHE A 120 -6.28 -2.14 -18.53
C PHE A 120 -7.04 -2.81 -19.68
N GLU A 121 -6.86 -4.11 -19.85
CA GLU A 121 -7.55 -4.92 -20.86
C GLU A 121 -8.93 -5.39 -20.40
N ASN A 122 -9.30 -5.14 -19.13
CA ASN A 122 -10.59 -5.55 -18.60
C ASN A 122 -11.74 -4.83 -19.34
N PRO A 123 -12.70 -5.56 -19.94
CA PRO A 123 -13.74 -4.96 -20.77
C PRO A 123 -14.63 -4.00 -19.97
N THR A 124 -14.93 -4.32 -18.71
CA THR A 124 -15.74 -3.47 -17.83
C THR A 124 -15.05 -2.12 -17.57
N ILE A 125 -13.74 -2.13 -17.30
CA ILE A 125 -12.98 -0.89 -17.10
C ILE A 125 -12.96 -0.05 -18.38
N ARG A 126 -12.80 -0.69 -19.55
CA ARG A 126 -12.82 -0.01 -20.84
C ARG A 126 -14.16 0.62 -21.16
N GLU A 127 -15.25 -0.09 -20.94
CA GLU A 127 -16.60 0.41 -21.16
C GLU A 127 -16.90 1.64 -20.29
N ILE A 128 -16.50 1.61 -19.01
CA ILE A 128 -16.64 2.76 -18.11
C ILE A 128 -15.73 3.92 -18.57
N ALA A 129 -14.48 3.63 -18.95
CA ALA A 129 -13.55 4.63 -19.43
C ALA A 129 -14.10 5.35 -20.69
N ASP A 130 -14.59 4.59 -21.67
CA ASP A 130 -15.18 5.10 -22.90
C ASP A 130 -16.46 5.92 -22.63
N ALA A 131 -17.33 5.45 -21.73
CA ALA A 131 -18.56 6.15 -21.37
C ALA A 131 -18.31 7.53 -20.76
N HIS A 132 -17.20 7.69 -20.02
CA HIS A 132 -16.81 8.96 -19.39
C HIS A 132 -15.80 9.78 -20.18
N GLY A 133 -15.33 9.28 -21.34
CA GLY A 133 -14.26 9.92 -22.11
C GLY A 133 -12.94 10.03 -21.33
N ARG A 134 -12.66 9.03 -20.49
CA ARG A 134 -11.48 8.94 -19.61
C ARG A 134 -10.60 7.77 -20.02
N SER A 135 -9.38 7.74 -19.50
CA SER A 135 -8.51 6.57 -19.59
C SER A 135 -8.86 5.52 -18.54
N SER A 136 -8.59 4.24 -18.82
CA SER A 136 -8.69 3.16 -17.82
C SER A 136 -7.89 3.47 -16.55
N THR A 137 -6.73 4.12 -16.69
CA THR A 137 -5.91 4.56 -15.56
C THR A 137 -6.63 5.56 -14.68
N GLU A 138 -7.27 6.59 -15.26
CA GLU A 138 -8.05 7.56 -14.49
C GLU A 138 -9.21 6.91 -13.76
N VAL A 139 -9.93 5.98 -14.41
CA VAL A 139 -11.06 5.25 -13.81
C VAL A 139 -10.61 4.43 -12.60
N ILE A 140 -9.51 3.68 -12.74
CA ILE A 140 -8.99 2.83 -11.65
C ILE A 140 -8.49 3.68 -10.48
N LEU A 141 -7.73 4.74 -10.75
CA LEU A 141 -7.24 5.63 -9.70
C LEU A 141 -8.40 6.35 -9.01
N ARG A 142 -9.37 6.84 -9.78
CA ARG A 142 -10.55 7.52 -9.23
C ARG A 142 -11.40 6.60 -8.37
N TRP A 143 -11.56 5.34 -8.77
CA TRP A 143 -12.23 4.32 -7.97
C TRP A 143 -11.57 4.13 -6.60
N ALA A 144 -10.24 4.04 -6.54
CA ALA A 144 -9.52 3.91 -5.28
C ALA A 144 -9.63 5.18 -4.41
N ILE A 145 -9.49 6.36 -5.02
CA ILE A 145 -9.63 7.66 -4.33
C ILE A 145 -11.04 7.82 -3.74
N ALA A 146 -12.09 7.51 -4.50
CA ALA A 146 -13.48 7.57 -4.04
C ALA A 146 -13.75 6.64 -2.83
N ARG A 147 -12.89 5.63 -2.65
CA ARG A 147 -12.93 4.66 -1.55
C ARG A 147 -11.96 4.99 -0.41
N ASP A 148 -11.61 6.27 -0.27
CA ASP A 148 -10.74 6.80 0.80
C ASP A 148 -9.39 6.07 0.87
N THR A 149 -8.79 5.82 -0.29
CA THR A 149 -7.50 5.13 -0.42
C THR A 149 -6.49 6.05 -1.08
N VAL A 150 -5.32 6.21 -0.47
CA VAL A 150 -4.19 6.94 -1.06
C VAL A 150 -3.58 6.08 -2.16
N VAL A 151 -3.44 6.60 -3.38
CA VAL A 151 -2.92 5.86 -4.52
C VAL A 151 -1.47 6.22 -4.82
N LEU A 152 -0.63 5.22 -5.12
CA LEU A 152 0.78 5.40 -5.46
C LEU A 152 1.09 4.89 -6.89
N PRO A 153 0.55 5.53 -7.95
CA PRO A 153 0.81 5.09 -9.32
C PRO A 153 2.25 5.39 -9.72
N LYS A 154 2.99 4.36 -10.15
CA LYS A 154 4.35 4.50 -10.69
C LYS A 154 4.31 4.80 -12.18
N SER A 155 4.98 5.88 -12.60
CA SER A 155 5.22 6.20 -14.02
C SER A 155 6.60 6.81 -14.22
N THR A 156 7.21 6.54 -15.38
CA THR A 156 8.42 7.22 -15.87
C THR A 156 8.13 8.11 -17.09
N SER A 157 6.90 8.11 -17.59
CA SER A 157 6.46 8.92 -18.74
C SER A 157 5.78 10.19 -18.23
N PRO A 158 6.26 11.40 -18.62
CA PRO A 158 5.63 12.67 -18.25
C PRO A 158 4.14 12.71 -18.61
N ALA A 159 3.76 12.23 -19.80
CA ALA A 159 2.36 12.20 -20.23
C ALA A 159 1.49 11.33 -19.31
N HIS A 160 1.99 10.16 -18.89
CA HIS A 160 1.26 9.32 -17.94
C HIS A 160 1.19 9.93 -16.53
N ILE A 161 2.20 10.71 -16.13
CA ILE A 161 2.15 11.44 -14.84
C ILE A 161 1.02 12.47 -14.89
N GLU A 162 0.91 13.23 -15.99
CA GLU A 162 -0.19 14.17 -16.19
C GLU A 162 -1.55 13.47 -16.16
N THR A 163 -1.71 12.34 -16.86
CA THR A 163 -2.94 11.53 -16.81
C THR A 163 -3.25 10.99 -15.41
N ASN A 164 -2.25 10.59 -14.63
CA ASN A 164 -2.49 10.14 -13.25
C ASN A 164 -3.04 11.29 -12.38
N LEU A 165 -2.61 12.52 -12.63
CA LEU A 165 -3.09 13.71 -11.91
C LEU A 165 -4.53 14.08 -12.31
N THR A 166 -4.95 13.83 -13.54
CA THR A 166 -6.32 14.15 -13.97
C THR A 166 -7.39 13.28 -13.31
N ALA A 167 -7.01 12.12 -12.73
CA ALA A 167 -7.90 11.27 -11.95
C ALA A 167 -8.55 12.00 -10.75
N TRP A 168 -7.95 13.09 -10.26
CA TRP A 168 -8.49 13.91 -9.17
C TRP A 168 -9.58 14.90 -9.61
N ASN A 169 -9.66 15.20 -10.90
CA ASN A 169 -10.46 16.32 -11.42
C ASN A 169 -11.87 15.92 -11.90
N TRP A 170 -12.38 14.78 -11.44
CA TRP A 170 -13.71 14.29 -11.79
C TRP A 170 -14.22 13.31 -10.75
N ASP A 171 -15.51 13.00 -10.80
CA ASP A 171 -16.16 12.03 -9.93
C ASP A 171 -16.66 10.84 -10.75
N LEU A 172 -16.38 9.63 -10.26
CA LEU A 172 -16.93 8.40 -10.82
C LEU A 172 -18.30 8.14 -10.17
N PRO A 173 -19.38 7.96 -10.94
CA PRO A 173 -20.71 7.71 -10.39
C PRO A 173 -20.76 6.46 -9.50
N GLU A 174 -21.66 6.46 -8.52
CA GLU A 174 -21.83 5.34 -7.58
C GLU A 174 -22.17 4.01 -8.29
N GLU A 175 -22.92 4.08 -9.39
CA GLU A 175 -23.26 2.92 -10.21
C GLU A 175 -22.00 2.27 -10.79
N ASP A 176 -21.11 3.06 -11.37
CA ASP A 176 -19.85 2.56 -11.93
C ASP A 176 -18.88 2.12 -10.82
N LEU A 177 -18.85 2.82 -9.68
CA LEU A 177 -18.10 2.38 -8.50
C LEU A 177 -18.54 0.98 -8.07
N SER A 178 -19.85 0.73 -7.99
CA SER A 178 -20.41 -0.59 -7.65
C SER A 178 -19.99 -1.65 -8.66
N VAL A 179 -20.07 -1.34 -9.96
CA VAL A 179 -19.64 -2.27 -11.03
C VAL A 179 -18.17 -2.65 -10.90
N ILE A 180 -17.30 -1.68 -10.58
CA ILE A 180 -15.87 -1.95 -10.36
C ILE A 180 -15.66 -2.75 -9.07
N ASN A 181 -16.46 -2.52 -8.02
CA ASN A 181 -16.39 -3.29 -6.78
C ASN A 181 -16.65 -4.78 -7.03
N ASP A 182 -17.56 -5.12 -7.95
CA ASP A 182 -17.89 -6.50 -8.32
C ASP A 182 -16.77 -7.22 -9.10
N LEU A 183 -15.71 -6.50 -9.52
CA LEU A 183 -14.55 -7.09 -10.20
C LEU A 183 -13.57 -7.81 -9.25
N ASN A 184 -13.78 -7.77 -7.92
CA ASN A 184 -12.86 -8.40 -6.99
C ASN A 184 -12.77 -9.92 -7.24
N ARG A 185 -11.54 -10.44 -7.32
CA ARG A 185 -11.27 -11.88 -7.49
C ARG A 185 -10.34 -12.45 -6.44
N ASP A 186 -9.89 -11.61 -5.50
CA ASP A 186 -8.85 -11.96 -4.54
C ASP A 186 -7.55 -12.43 -5.23
N GLU A 187 -7.21 -11.82 -6.37
CA GLU A 187 -6.06 -12.18 -7.22
C GLU A 187 -4.94 -11.13 -7.10
N PRO A 188 -3.89 -11.39 -6.29
CA PRO A 188 -2.76 -10.48 -6.19
C PRO A 188 -1.79 -10.61 -7.37
N VAL A 189 -1.15 -9.50 -7.74
CA VAL A 189 -0.16 -9.40 -8.82
C VAL A 189 1.29 -9.55 -8.34
N TYR A 190 1.59 -9.29 -7.06
CA TYR A 190 2.94 -9.53 -6.51
C TYR A 190 2.96 -10.09 -5.09
N ASP A 191 1.93 -9.86 -4.27
CA ASP A 191 1.79 -10.49 -2.96
C ASP A 191 1.18 -11.89 -3.10
N GLN A 192 1.94 -12.82 -3.68
CA GLN A 192 1.53 -14.22 -3.72
C GLN A 192 1.69 -14.82 -2.32
N ALA A 193 0.67 -14.64 -1.48
CA ALA A 193 0.51 -15.45 -0.28
C ALA A 193 0.67 -16.92 -0.69
N ALA A 194 1.45 -17.69 0.07
CA ALA A 194 1.60 -19.10 -0.19
C ALA A 194 0.25 -19.79 -0.01
N HIS A 195 -0.43 -20.11 -1.12
CA HIS A 195 -1.72 -20.83 -1.14
C HIS A 195 -1.57 -22.32 -0.76
N GLY A 196 -0.58 -22.65 0.06
CA GLY A 196 -0.23 -24.00 0.49
C GLY A 196 1.28 -24.22 0.62
N TRP A 197 1.64 -25.25 1.37
CA TRP A 197 3.02 -25.68 1.64
C TRP A 197 3.80 -26.18 0.40
N GLY A 198 3.18 -26.16 -0.78
CA GLY A 198 3.70 -26.76 -2.01
C GLY A 198 4.18 -25.77 -3.08
N ARG A 199 4.21 -24.46 -2.79
CA ARG A 199 4.82 -23.46 -3.67
C ARG A 199 5.86 -22.67 -2.89
N ASP A 200 6.92 -22.28 -3.58
CA ASP A 200 7.96 -21.42 -3.02
C ASP A 200 7.32 -20.12 -2.53
N VAL A 201 7.16 -20.02 -1.20
CA VAL A 201 6.99 -18.76 -0.49
C VAL A 201 8.10 -17.86 -0.99
N TYR A 202 7.90 -16.63 -1.46
CA TYR A 202 8.77 -15.46 -1.22
C TYR A 202 8.32 -14.24 -2.03
N GLY A 203 8.32 -13.08 -1.37
CA GLY A 203 7.96 -11.78 -1.94
C GLY A 203 8.78 -11.35 -3.16
N ILE A 204 8.21 -10.37 -3.86
CA ILE A 204 8.65 -9.67 -5.09
C ILE A 204 9.75 -10.43 -5.85
N SER A 205 9.35 -11.10 -6.94
CA SER A 205 10.29 -11.43 -8.02
C SER A 205 10.95 -10.14 -8.49
N GLU A 206 12.28 -10.05 -8.33
CA GLU A 206 13.10 -8.96 -8.89
C GLU A 206 12.80 -8.73 -10.38
#